data_AF-A0A838ET97-F1
#
_entry.id   AF-A0A838ET97-F1
#
_cell.length_a   1.000
_cell.length_b   1.000
_cell.length_c   1.000
_cell.angle_alpha   90.00
_cell.angle_beta   90.00
_cell.angle_gamma   90.00
#
_symmetry.space_group_name_H-M   'P 1'
#
loop_
_entity.id
_entity.type
_entity.pdbx_description
1 polymer ?
#
loop_
_entity_poly.entity_id
_entity_poly.type
_entity_poly.pdbx_seq_one_letter_code
_entity_poly.pdbx_strand_id
1 'polypeptide(L)' 'MSWKVINAILGLAAVDEAFCQELLKNPAQAIRARNFELTLNEQEKIKRILAKDLTEFSQKVLILFEQEE' A
#
# COMPACT_ATOMS: atom_id res chain seq x y z
N MET A 1 3.99 8.55 5.30
CA MET A 1 4.69 7.99 4.12
C MET A 1 4.83 9.07 3.06
N SER A 2 5.93 9.12 2.31
CA SER A 2 6.00 10.09 1.20
C SER A 2 5.12 9.65 0.02
N TRP A 3 4.53 10.63 -0.66
CA TRP A 3 3.76 10.43 -1.89
C TRP A 3 4.50 9.62 -2.96
N LYS A 4 5.84 9.73 -3.01
CA LYS A 4 6.68 8.94 -3.94
C LYS A 4 6.59 7.43 -3.67
N VAL A 5 6.59 7.02 -2.40
CA VAL A 5 6.53 5.60 -2.02
C VAL A 5 5.13 5.03 -2.32
N ILE A 6 4.08 5.80 -2.01
CA ILE A 6 2.70 5.40 -2.33
C ILE A 6 2.55 5.17 -3.84
N ASN A 7 2.98 6.14 -4.67
CA ASN A 7 2.91 6.02 -6.12
C ASN A 7 3.77 4.86 -6.67
N ALA A 8 4.92 4.58 -6.06
CA ALA A 8 5.75 3.44 -6.46
C ALA A 8 5.06 2.10 -6.18
N ILE A 9 4.42 1.96 -5.01
CA ILE A 9 3.65 0.76 -4.65
C ILE A 9 2.47 0.58 -5.59
N LEU A 10 1.68 1.63 -5.80
CA LEU A 10 0.49 1.57 -6.67
C LEU A 10 0.87 1.32 -8.13
N GLY A 11 1.93 1.97 -8.62
CA GLY A 11 2.45 1.76 -9.97
C GLY A 11 2.95 0.33 -10.18
N LEU A 12 3.63 -0.25 -9.19
CA LEU A 12 4.06 -1.64 -9.24
C LEU A 12 2.87 -2.60 -9.25
N ALA A 13 1.87 -2.38 -8.39
CA ALA A 13 0.66 -3.21 -8.35
C ALA A 13 -0.19 -3.11 -9.64
N ALA A 14 -0.10 -2.00 -10.37
CA ALA A 14 -0.79 -1.84 -11.64
C ALA A 14 -0.19 -2.69 -12.78
N VAL A 15 1.11 -3.03 -12.70
CA VAL A 15 1.82 -3.77 -13.75
C VAL A 15 2.22 -5.20 -13.34
N ASP A 16 2.21 -5.50 -12.04
CA ASP A 16 2.53 -6.80 -11.47
C ASP A 16 1.31 -7.38 -10.74
N GLU A 17 0.58 -8.25 -11.44
CA GLU A 17 -0.66 -8.85 -10.95
C GLU A 17 -0.41 -9.72 -9.70
N ALA A 18 0.72 -10.42 -9.63
CA ALA A 18 1.08 -11.22 -8.47
C ALA A 18 1.27 -10.35 -7.24
N PHE A 19 2.00 -9.24 -7.39
CA PHE A 19 2.15 -8.25 -6.33
C PHE A 19 0.80 -7.63 -5.92
N CYS A 20 -0.07 -7.33 -6.88
CA CYS A 20 -1.40 -6.81 -6.59
C CYS A 20 -2.22 -7.78 -5.72
N GLN A 21 -2.22 -9.07 -6.05
CA GLN A 21 -2.93 -10.08 -5.24
C GLN A 21 -2.32 -10.24 -3.84
N GLU A 22 -1.00 -10.17 -3.72
CA GLU A 22 -0.33 -10.19 -2.41
C GLU A 22 -0.65 -8.94 -1.59
N LEU A 23 -0.66 -7.77 -2.23
CA LEU A 23 -0.98 -6.48 -1.62
C LEU A 23 -2.40 -6.47 -1.07
N LEU A 24 -3.38 -7.00 -1.81
CA LEU A 24 -4.77 -7.04 -1.36
C LEU A 24 -5.00 -8.06 -0.22
N LYS A 25 -4.16 -9.11 -0.12
CA LYS A 25 -4.24 -10.10 0.97
C LYS A 25 -3.53 -9.67 2.24
N ASN A 26 -2.30 -9.16 2.11
CA ASN A 26 -1.48 -8.72 3.23
C ASN A 26 -0.59 -7.54 2.82
N PRO A 27 -1.13 -6.31 2.83
CA PRO A 27 -0.46 -5.18 2.22
C PRO A 27 0.84 -4.81 2.94
N ALA A 28 0.89 -4.90 4.27
CA ALA A 28 2.12 -4.63 5.02
C ALA A 28 3.25 -5.62 4.68
N GLN A 29 2.91 -6.90 4.50
CA GLN A 29 3.90 -7.93 4.13
C GLN A 29 4.35 -7.78 2.68
N ALA A 30 3.41 -7.55 1.75
CA ALA A 30 3.72 -7.38 0.33
C ALA A 30 4.65 -6.19 0.10
N ILE A 31 4.37 -5.05 0.71
CA ILE A 31 5.18 -3.84 0.59
C ILE A 31 6.59 -4.09 1.17
N ARG A 32 6.69 -4.75 2.33
CA ARG A 32 7.98 -5.11 2.93
C ARG A 32 8.79 -6.08 2.06
N ALA A 33 8.14 -7.05 1.43
CA ALA A 33 8.80 -8.02 0.54
C ALA A 33 9.43 -7.36 -0.70
N ARG A 34 8.93 -6.19 -1.10
CA ARG A 34 9.48 -5.38 -2.19
C ARG A 34 10.50 -4.32 -1.73
N ASN A 35 11.01 -4.43 -0.49
CA ASN A 35 12.00 -3.53 0.11
C ASN A 35 11.53 -2.07 0.25
N PHE A 36 10.22 -1.82 0.27
CA PHE A 36 9.73 -0.50 0.63
C PHE A 36 9.83 -0.32 2.15
N GLU A 37 10.49 0.77 2.56
CA GLU A 37 10.64 1.10 3.97
C GLU A 37 9.34 1.73 4.49
N LEU A 38 8.64 0.93 5.30
CA LEU A 38 7.50 1.35 6.09
C LEU A 38 7.93 1.45 7.56
N THR A 39 7.67 2.59 8.19
CA THR A 39 7.74 2.71 9.66
C THR A 39 6.70 1.81 10.32
N LEU A 40 6.92 1.44 11.58
CA LEU A 40 5.98 0.60 12.33
C LEU A 40 4.55 1.18 12.36
N ASN A 41 4.43 2.51 12.47
CA ASN A 41 3.13 3.19 12.45
C ASN A 41 2.42 3.02 11.10
N GLU A 42 3.14 3.17 9.99
CA GLU A 42 2.57 3.02 8.65
C GLU A 42 2.19 1.56 8.36
N GLN A 43 2.99 0.59 8.84
CA GLN A 43 2.63 -0.84 8.72
C GLN A 43 1.32 -1.14 9.44
N GLU A 44 1.13 -0.61 10.65
CA GLU A 44 -0.09 -0.81 11.43
C GLU A 44 -1.31 -0.18 10.74
N LYS A 45 -1.16 0.99 10.11
CA LYS A 45 -2.23 1.63 9.33
C LYS A 45 -2.57 0.84 8.07
N ILE A 46 -1.55 0.47 7.29
CA ILE A 46 -1.75 -0.24 6.02
C ILE A 46 -2.32 -1.65 6.25
N LYS A 47 -1.88 -2.35 7.29
CA LYS A 47 -2.39 -3.70 7.63
C LYS A 47 -3.91 -3.72 7.88
N ARG A 48 -4.49 -2.59 8.27
CA ARG A 48 -5.95 -2.46 8.50
C ARG A 48 -6.73 -2.15 7.22
N ILE A 49 -6.05 -1.91 6.10
CA ILE A 49 -6.69 -1.64 4.82
C ILE A 49 -7.23 -2.95 4.26
N LEU A 50 -8.56 -3.03 4.22
CA LEU A 50 -9.28 -4.06 3.48
C LEU A 50 -9.81 -3.42 2.20
N ALA A 51 -9.37 -3.93 1.07
CA ALA A 51 -9.77 -3.48 -0.26
C ALA A 51 -10.02 -4.70 -1.15
N LYS A 52 -11.00 -4.58 -2.05
CA LYS A 52 -11.35 -5.65 -3.01
C LYS A 52 -10.52 -5.60 -4.29
N ASP A 53 -10.05 -4.40 -4.64
CA ASP A 53 -9.25 -4.15 -5.82
C ASP A 53 -8.24 -3.01 -5.57
N LEU A 54 -7.34 -2.81 -6.54
CA LEU A 54 -6.29 -1.81 -6.46
C LEU A 54 -6.84 -0.38 -6.41
N THR A 55 -7.99 -0.12 -7.05
CA THR A 55 -8.64 1.20 -7.03
C THR A 55 -9.10 1.53 -5.62
N GLU A 56 -9.83 0.63 -4.98
CA GLU A 56 -10.28 0.78 -3.59
C GLU A 56 -9.08 0.89 -2.64
N PHE A 57 -8.03 0.10 -2.87
CA PHE A 57 -6.81 0.18 -2.07
C PHE A 57 -6.15 1.56 -2.17
N SER A 58 -5.97 2.07 -3.39
CA SER A 58 -5.38 3.39 -3.64
C SER A 58 -6.15 4.49 -2.92
N GLN A 59 -7.48 4.52 -3.02
CA GLN A 59 -8.31 5.51 -2.34
C GLN A 59 -8.14 5.46 -0.82
N LYS A 60 -8.11 4.26 -0.23
CA LYS A 60 -7.93 4.10 1.22
C LYS A 60 -6.54 4.54 1.69
N VAL A 61 -5.49 4.21 0.93
CA VAL A 61 -4.12 4.64 1.21
C VAL A 61 -4.03 6.17 1.14
N LEU A 62 -4.63 6.79 0.12
CA LEU A 62 -4.68 8.24 -0.02
C LEU A 62 -5.33 8.88 1.20
N ILE A 63 -6.54 8.46 1.57
CA ILE A 63 -7.25 9.00 2.74
C ILE A 63 -6.45 8.84 4.03
N LEU A 64 -5.77 7.70 4.21
CA LEU A 64 -4.99 7.40 5.42
C LEU A 64 -3.72 8.24 5.57
N PHE A 65 -3.11 8.64 4.46
CA PHE A 65 -1.82 9.35 4.46
C PHE A 65 -1.89 10.81 4.03
N GLU A 66 -2.99 11.25 3.42
CA GLU A 66 -3.30 12.67 3.13
C GLU A 66 -3.62 13.45 4.41
N GLN A 67 -4.08 12.78 5.48
CA GLN A 67 -4.33 13.41 6.78
C GLN A 67 -3.08 13.61 7.65
N GLU A 68 -1.89 13.23 7.18
CA GLU A 68 -0.61 13.37 7.91
C GLU A 68 0.33 14.46 7.34
N GLU A 69 -0.16 15.28 6.41
CA GLU A 69 0.52 16.50 5.91
C GLU A 69 -0.05 17.76 6.59
#